data_AF-A0A1L8MAM5-F1
#
_entry.id   AF-A0A1L8MAM5-F1
#
_cell.length_a   1.000
_cell.length_b   1.000
_cell.length_c   1.000
_cell.angle_alpha   90.00
_cell.angle_beta   90.00
_cell.angle_gamma   90.00
#
_symmetry.space_group_name_H-M   'P 1'
#
loop_
_entity.id
_entity.type
_entity.pdbx_description
1 polymer ?
#
loop_
_entity_poly.entity_id
_entity_poly.type
_entity_poly.pdbx_seq_one_letter_code
_entity_poly.pdbx_strand_id
1 'polypeptide(L)'
;MVKNINYLTATYRENMEPLINAMYFEGDWVGESIEQYVKAWRQFYRFLTLQGIEHEMLMPETNEIPIAQEQDDDFLSHTSYRGDQFGEEEAAVDQTWKEHQDDYKDNILTMEQFWLLYAELFKVDAVYAVMVYVELVACLRVTALINCFPLGPNKLNPNWSSYREMKRDKLSSQKLRYIIAKGGKTKSLLVPLTIMDVF
;
A
#
# COMPACT_ATOMS: atom_id res chain seq x y z
N MET A 1 -19.55 11.49 -31.78
CA MET A 1 -19.23 10.22 -32.47
C MET A 1 -17.96 9.69 -31.81
N VAL A 2 -18.06 8.70 -30.92
CA VAL A 2 -16.89 8.13 -30.24
C VAL A 2 -16.16 7.29 -31.29
N LYS A 3 -15.01 7.76 -31.77
CA LYS A 3 -14.12 6.92 -32.58
C LYS A 3 -13.66 5.78 -31.68
N ASN A 4 -13.96 4.54 -32.03
CA ASN A 4 -13.33 3.38 -31.40
C ASN A 4 -11.88 3.35 -31.87
N ILE A 5 -10.97 3.83 -31.02
CA ILE A 5 -9.54 3.84 -31.32
C ILE A 5 -8.97 2.49 -30.91
N ASN A 6 -8.34 1.79 -31.86
CA ASN A 6 -7.68 0.53 -31.57
C ASN A 6 -6.38 0.82 -30.79
N TYR A 7 -6.10 0.04 -29.75
CA TYR A 7 -4.89 0.17 -28.95
C TYR A 7 -3.60 0.02 -29.77
N LEU A 8 -3.65 -0.67 -30.91
CA LEU A 8 -2.52 -0.83 -31.84
C LEU A 8 -2.23 0.44 -32.66
N THR A 9 -3.27 1.21 -33.00
CA THR A 9 -3.18 2.46 -33.80
C THR A 9 -3.18 3.70 -32.91
N ALA A 10 -3.17 3.52 -31.60
CA ALA A 10 -3.13 4.63 -30.66
C ALA A 10 -1.71 5.18 -30.59
N THR A 11 -1.57 6.48 -30.77
CA THR A 11 -0.31 7.23 -30.67
C THR A 11 -0.24 8.04 -29.38
N TYR A 12 0.98 8.33 -28.92
CA TYR A 12 1.21 9.12 -27.71
C TYR A 12 0.60 10.52 -27.82
N ARG A 13 0.94 11.26 -28.89
CA ARG A 13 0.55 12.68 -29.07
C ARG A 13 -0.94 12.89 -29.28
N GLU A 14 -1.60 12.00 -30.03
CA GLU A 14 -3.02 12.22 -30.37
C GLU A 14 -3.98 11.63 -29.34
N ASN A 15 -3.54 10.65 -28.54
CA ASN A 15 -4.44 9.89 -27.68
C ASN A 15 -4.00 9.97 -26.21
N MET A 16 -2.77 9.58 -25.90
CA MET A 16 -2.32 9.43 -24.52
C MET A 16 -2.03 10.77 -23.85
N GLU A 17 -1.35 11.70 -24.51
CA GLU A 17 -1.06 13.03 -23.98
C GLU A 17 -2.34 13.86 -23.74
N PRO A 18 -3.31 13.92 -24.67
CA PRO A 18 -4.60 14.55 -24.40
C PRO A 18 -5.37 13.90 -23.25
N LEU A 19 -5.30 12.57 -23.13
CA LEU A 19 -5.93 11.84 -22.02
C LEU A 19 -5.30 12.19 -20.67
N ILE A 20 -3.96 12.22 -20.59
CA ILE A 20 -3.20 12.62 -19.41
C ILE A 20 -3.58 14.05 -18.99
N ASN A 21 -3.60 14.98 -19.94
CA ASN A 21 -4.00 16.36 -19.71
C ASN A 21 -5.47 16.46 -19.23
N ALA A 22 -6.39 15.73 -19.85
CA ALA A 22 -7.79 15.72 -19.43
C ALA A 22 -7.96 15.14 -18.02
N MET A 23 -7.22 14.08 -17.66
CA MET A 23 -7.25 13.54 -16.29
C MET A 23 -6.82 14.59 -15.26
N TYR A 24 -5.81 15.39 -15.56
CA TYR A 24 -5.34 16.43 -14.66
C TYR A 24 -6.27 17.65 -14.62
N PHE A 25 -6.53 18.28 -15.76
CA PHE A 25 -7.24 19.57 -15.83
C PHE A 25 -8.76 19.47 -15.75
N GLU A 26 -9.35 18.36 -16.22
CA GLU A 26 -10.82 18.17 -16.22
C GLU A 26 -11.28 17.19 -15.14
N GLY A 27 -10.42 16.24 -14.78
CA GLY A 27 -10.75 15.18 -13.84
C GLY A 27 -10.34 15.43 -12.39
N ASP A 28 -9.58 16.50 -12.11
CA ASP A 28 -9.00 16.79 -10.79
C ASP A 28 -8.18 15.62 -10.19
N TRP A 29 -7.48 14.84 -11.03
CA TRP A 29 -6.64 13.74 -10.55
C TRP A 29 -5.28 14.23 -10.07
N VAL A 30 -4.79 13.66 -8.96
CA VAL A 30 -3.45 13.94 -8.43
C VAL A 30 -2.37 13.36 -9.36
N GLY A 31 -1.29 14.10 -9.60
CA GLY A 31 -0.22 13.73 -10.52
C GLY A 31 0.39 12.35 -10.26
N GLU A 32 0.54 11.93 -9.00
CA GLU A 32 1.03 10.60 -8.63
C GLU A 32 0.12 9.47 -9.14
N SER A 33 -1.19 9.67 -9.05
CA SER A 33 -2.16 8.69 -9.53
C SER A 33 -2.08 8.57 -11.06
N ILE A 34 -2.01 9.71 -11.75
CA ILE A 34 -1.83 9.76 -13.20
C ILE A 34 -0.55 9.03 -13.61
N GLU A 35 0.57 9.28 -12.92
CA GLU A 35 1.84 8.59 -13.16
C GLU A 35 1.72 7.07 -13.03
N GLN A 36 0.96 6.56 -12.04
CA GLN A 36 0.72 5.12 -11.90
C GLN A 36 -0.02 4.53 -13.10
N TYR A 37 -1.02 5.23 -13.65
CA TYR A 37 -1.70 4.79 -14.87
C TYR A 37 -0.79 4.82 -16.08
N VAL A 38 -0.04 5.90 -16.26
CA VAL A 38 0.90 6.04 -17.37
C VAL A 38 1.97 4.95 -17.34
N LYS A 39 2.51 4.63 -16.15
CA LYS A 39 3.43 3.50 -15.96
C LYS A 39 2.79 2.17 -16.35
N ALA A 40 1.54 1.92 -15.95
CA ALA A 40 0.82 0.70 -16.32
C ALA A 40 0.60 0.60 -17.84
N TRP A 41 0.22 1.70 -18.49
CA TRP A 41 0.08 1.74 -19.96
C TRP A 41 1.41 1.52 -20.67
N ARG A 42 2.48 2.17 -20.20
CA ARG A 42 3.84 1.95 -20.72
C ARG A 42 4.26 0.48 -20.62
N GLN A 43 4.01 -0.16 -19.48
CA GLN A 43 4.31 -1.58 -19.28
C GLN A 43 3.52 -2.46 -20.25
N PHE A 44 2.26 -2.15 -20.50
CA PHE A 44 1.45 -2.85 -21.49
C PHE A 44 2.04 -2.74 -22.90
N TYR A 45 2.43 -1.55 -23.34
CA TYR A 45 3.02 -1.37 -24.68
C TYR A 45 4.42 -1.99 -24.80
N ARG A 46 5.26 -1.87 -23.76
CA ARG A 46 6.53 -2.61 -23.68
C ARG A 46 6.32 -4.12 -23.80
N PHE A 47 5.27 -4.65 -23.17
CA PHE A 47 4.90 -6.06 -23.31
C PHE A 47 4.53 -6.41 -24.76
N LEU A 48 3.74 -5.58 -25.46
CA LEU A 48 3.43 -5.81 -26.88
C LEU A 48 4.69 -5.82 -27.75
N THR A 49 5.61 -4.88 -27.53
CA THR A 49 6.91 -4.85 -28.22
C THR A 49 7.69 -6.16 -28.00
N LEU A 50 7.74 -6.66 -26.76
CA LEU A 50 8.42 -7.91 -26.41
C LEU A 50 7.77 -9.16 -27.03
N GLN A 51 6.44 -9.13 -27.24
CA GLN A 51 5.72 -10.19 -27.93
C GLN A 51 5.82 -10.09 -29.47
N GLY A 52 6.48 -9.05 -30.00
CA GLY A 52 6.58 -8.82 -31.44
C GLY A 52 5.29 -8.34 -32.09
N ILE A 53 4.37 -7.76 -31.30
CA ILE A 53 3.13 -7.18 -31.81
C ILE A 53 3.40 -5.72 -32.19
N GLU A 54 3.21 -5.39 -33.46
CA GLU A 54 3.38 -4.02 -33.96
C GLU A 54 2.32 -3.07 -33.35
N HIS A 55 2.76 -1.94 -32.82
CA HIS A 55 1.90 -0.88 -32.30
C HIS A 55 2.50 0.50 -32.59
N GLU A 56 1.65 1.53 -32.67
CA GLU A 56 2.04 2.91 -32.97
C GLU A 56 2.28 3.77 -31.71
N MET A 57 2.10 3.16 -30.52
CA MET A 57 2.31 3.86 -29.25
C MET A 57 3.81 3.98 -28.92
N LEU A 58 4.42 5.07 -29.38
CA LEU A 58 5.80 5.46 -29.07
C LEU A 58 5.81 6.53 -27.99
N MET A 59 5.98 6.11 -26.74
CA MET A 59 6.05 7.01 -25.58
C MET A 59 7.46 7.62 -25.44
N PRO A 60 7.61 8.82 -24.83
CA PRO A 60 8.92 9.39 -24.52
C PRO A 60 9.72 8.44 -23.63
N GLU A 61 11.05 8.49 -23.72
CA GLU A 61 11.93 7.69 -22.85
C GLU A 61 11.77 8.11 -21.38
N THR A 62 11.91 7.15 -20.48
CA THR A 62 11.90 7.39 -19.02
C THR A 62 13.25 8.00 -18.62
N ASN A 63 13.24 8.92 -17.66
CA ASN A 63 14.50 9.46 -17.12
C ASN A 63 15.14 8.44 -16.17
N GLU A 64 16.45 8.28 -16.21
CA GLU A 64 17.17 7.47 -15.23
C GLU A 64 17.45 8.31 -13.97
N ILE A 65 16.97 7.88 -12.82
CA ILE A 65 17.26 8.51 -11.53
C ILE A 65 18.06 7.53 -10.66
N PRO A 66 19.13 7.98 -9.99
CA PRO A 66 19.76 7.17 -8.96
C PRO A 66 18.78 6.90 -7.81
N ILE A 67 18.42 5.64 -7.60
CA ILE A 67 17.68 5.20 -6.41
C ILE A 67 18.70 5.05 -5.28
N ALA A 68 18.53 5.84 -4.23
CA ALA A 68 19.20 5.56 -2.96
C ALA A 68 18.59 4.27 -2.39
N GLN A 69 19.36 3.19 -2.40
CA GLN A 69 18.97 1.96 -1.71
C GLN A 69 18.83 2.29 -0.21
N GLU A 70 17.62 2.12 0.36
CA GLU A 70 17.39 2.32 1.79
C GLU A 70 18.27 1.34 2.57
N GLN A 71 19.18 1.90 3.37
CA GLN A 71 20.22 1.14 4.08
C GLN A 71 19.65 0.20 5.15
N ASP A 72 18.43 0.47 5.61
CA ASP A 72 17.73 -0.30 6.65
C ASP A 72 17.10 -1.60 6.15
N ASP A 73 16.90 -1.75 4.83
CA ASP A 73 16.38 -2.99 4.23
C ASP A 73 17.49 -3.99 3.86
N ASP A 74 18.77 -3.60 3.98
CA ASP A 74 19.91 -4.46 3.69
C ASP A 74 20.54 -4.99 5.00
N PHE A 75 20.21 -6.24 5.35
CA PHE A 75 20.75 -6.95 6.54
C PHE A 75 22.28 -7.02 6.56
N LEU A 76 22.93 -6.78 5.41
CA LEU A 76 24.37 -6.76 5.21
C LEU A 76 24.94 -5.35 4.94
N SER A 77 24.19 -4.28 5.26
CA SER A 77 24.56 -2.88 5.01
C SER A 77 25.93 -2.44 5.56
N HIS A 78 26.44 -3.14 6.58
CA HIS A 78 27.79 -2.92 7.12
C HIS A 78 28.92 -3.57 6.30
N THR A 79 28.57 -4.33 5.25
CA THR A 79 29.52 -5.10 4.40
C THR A 79 29.25 -4.96 2.89
N SER A 80 28.12 -4.39 2.47
CA SER A 80 27.80 -4.19 1.05
C SER A 80 28.43 -2.90 0.51
N TYR A 81 29.27 -3.04 -0.51
CA TYR A 81 29.70 -1.90 -1.32
C TYR A 81 28.48 -1.38 -2.08
N ARG A 82 28.16 -0.11 -1.88
CA ARG A 82 27.04 0.62 -2.51
C ARG A 82 27.07 0.40 -4.03
N GLY A 83 26.15 -0.39 -4.56
CA GLY A 83 25.90 -0.45 -5.99
C GLY A 83 24.97 0.71 -6.35
N ASP A 84 25.35 1.55 -7.31
CA ASP A 84 24.44 2.54 -7.85
C ASP A 84 23.28 1.81 -8.55
N GLN A 85 22.10 1.85 -7.93
CA GLN A 85 20.87 1.37 -8.56
C GLN A 85 20.21 2.56 -9.26
N PHE A 86 19.87 2.38 -10.53
CA PHE A 86 19.15 3.38 -11.31
C PHE A 86 17.69 2.94 -11.44
N GLY A 87 16.78 3.85 -11.11
CA GLY A 87 15.34 3.74 -11.31
C GLY A 87 14.89 4.49 -12.55
N GLU A 88 13.69 4.18 -13.00
CA GLU A 88 13.02 4.90 -14.09
C GLU A 88 12.02 5.91 -13.52
N GLU A 89 12.16 7.18 -13.88
CA GLU A 89 11.14 8.21 -13.70
C GLU A 89 10.29 8.36 -14.96
N GLU A 90 8.99 8.53 -14.77
CA GLU A 90 8.09 8.78 -15.88
C GLU A 90 8.22 10.22 -16.39
N ALA A 91 8.65 10.37 -17.65
CA ALA A 91 8.82 11.66 -18.31
C ALA A 91 7.55 12.17 -19.01
N ALA A 92 6.52 11.32 -19.15
CA ALA A 92 5.26 11.68 -19.79
C ALA A 92 4.29 12.48 -18.89
N VAL A 93 4.58 12.60 -17.59
CA VAL A 93 3.79 13.39 -16.64
C VAL A 93 4.64 14.55 -16.15
N ASP A 94 4.07 15.75 -16.16
CA ASP A 94 4.76 16.95 -15.67
C ASP A 94 5.05 16.82 -14.17
N GLN A 95 6.31 17.01 -13.78
CA GLN A 95 6.74 16.96 -12.38
C GLN A 95 6.06 18.01 -11.52
N THR A 96 5.63 19.14 -12.10
CA THR A 96 4.93 20.20 -11.38
C THR A 96 3.54 19.81 -10.90
N TRP A 97 2.98 18.71 -11.42
CA TRP A 97 1.67 18.17 -11.00
C TRP A 97 1.77 17.21 -9.82
N LYS A 98 3.00 16.81 -9.45
CA LYS A 98 3.24 15.93 -8.31
C LYS A 98 3.22 16.80 -7.06
N GLU A 99 2.27 16.54 -6.16
CA GLU A 99 2.30 17.13 -4.83
C GLU A 99 3.50 16.55 -4.08
N HIS A 100 4.23 17.40 -3.34
CA HIS A 100 5.29 16.91 -2.47
C HIS A 100 4.67 16.00 -1.42
N GLN A 101 4.93 14.70 -1.54
CA GLN A 101 4.60 13.74 -0.51
C GLN A 101 5.49 14.05 0.70
N ASP A 102 4.87 14.49 1.80
CA ASP A 102 5.53 14.49 3.11
C ASP A 102 5.87 13.02 3.41
N ASP A 103 7.15 12.66 3.29
CA ASP A 103 7.59 11.32 3.64
C ASP A 103 7.52 11.19 5.16
N TYR A 104 6.40 10.66 5.67
CA TYR A 104 6.20 10.44 7.11
C TYR A 104 7.08 9.33 7.69
N LYS A 105 8.03 8.77 6.92
CA LYS A 105 8.99 7.76 7.38
C LYS A 105 9.74 8.19 8.64
N ASP A 106 10.07 9.47 8.76
CA ASP A 106 10.78 10.01 9.93
C ASP A 106 9.84 10.51 11.03
N ASN A 107 8.53 10.58 10.77
CA ASN A 107 7.52 11.05 11.72
C ASN A 107 6.91 9.88 12.50
N ILE A 108 7.74 9.25 13.33
CA ILE A 108 7.32 8.16 14.22
C ILE A 108 6.68 8.75 15.47
N LEU A 109 5.47 8.29 15.80
CA LEU A 109 4.79 8.65 17.05
C LEU A 109 5.61 8.19 18.25
N THR A 110 5.96 9.12 19.14
CA THR A 110 6.50 8.77 20.45
C THR A 110 5.41 8.10 21.30
N MET A 111 5.82 7.37 22.34
CA MET A 111 4.84 6.77 23.27
C MET A 111 3.96 7.80 23.95
N GLU A 112 4.48 9.00 24.24
CA GLU A 112 3.70 10.10 24.80
C GLU A 112 2.63 10.59 23.83
N GLN A 113 3.01 10.80 22.56
CA GLN A 113 2.07 11.20 21.51
C GLN A 113 1.01 10.13 21.26
N PHE A 114 1.38 8.85 21.33
CA PHE A 114 0.43 7.74 21.24
C PHE A 114 -0.61 7.78 22.35
N TRP A 115 -0.21 8.01 23.61
CA TRP A 115 -1.18 8.09 24.72
C TRP A 115 -2.08 9.31 24.63
N LEU A 116 -1.59 10.44 24.10
CA LEU A 116 -2.43 11.59 23.79
C LEU A 116 -3.45 11.26 22.71
N LEU A 117 -3.02 10.60 21.62
CA LEU A 117 -3.92 10.10 20.57
C LEU A 117 -4.97 9.15 21.15
N TYR A 118 -4.55 8.19 21.98
CA TYR A 118 -5.45 7.25 22.65
C TYR A 118 -6.49 7.99 23.49
N ALA A 119 -6.08 9.00 24.28
CA ALA A 119 -6.98 9.77 25.11
C ALA A 119 -7.98 10.60 24.29
N GLU A 120 -7.54 11.22 23.19
CA GLU A 120 -8.44 11.96 22.30
C GLU A 120 -9.43 11.03 21.60
N LEU A 121 -8.98 9.86 21.11
CA LEU A 121 -9.88 8.87 20.50
C LEU A 121 -10.89 8.34 21.51
N PHE A 122 -10.45 8.09 22.75
CA PHE A 122 -11.33 7.60 23.81
C PHE A 122 -12.46 8.58 24.16
N LYS A 123 -12.22 9.89 24.04
CA LYS A 123 -13.27 10.91 24.19
C LYS A 123 -14.33 10.83 23.10
N VAL A 124 -13.94 10.43 21.89
CA VAL A 124 -14.86 10.26 20.75
C VAL A 124 -15.60 8.93 20.87
N ASP A 125 -14.86 7.83 20.93
CA ASP A 125 -15.38 6.48 21.10
C ASP A 125 -14.28 5.56 21.67
N ALA A 126 -14.61 4.81 22.73
CA ALA A 126 -13.72 3.83 23.33
C ALA A 126 -13.25 2.77 22.32
N VAL A 127 -14.08 2.41 21.33
CA VAL A 127 -13.73 1.44 20.28
C VAL A 127 -12.54 1.92 19.45
N TYR A 128 -12.49 3.21 19.09
CA TYR A 128 -11.37 3.75 18.30
C TYR A 128 -10.06 3.75 19.08
N ALA A 129 -10.11 4.04 20.38
CA ALA A 129 -8.94 3.95 21.25
C ALA A 129 -8.40 2.51 21.34
N VAL A 130 -9.30 1.53 21.50
CA VAL A 130 -8.95 0.10 21.50
C VAL A 130 -8.38 -0.33 20.15
N MET A 131 -8.96 0.11 19.03
CA MET A 131 -8.45 -0.22 17.70
C MET A 131 -7.01 0.24 17.51
N VAL A 132 -6.72 1.51 17.82
CA VAL A 132 -5.36 2.08 17.69
C VAL A 132 -4.36 1.39 18.63
N TYR A 133 -4.78 1.01 19.84
CA TYR A 133 -3.96 0.19 20.73
C TYR A 133 -3.64 -1.19 20.14
N VAL A 134 -4.63 -1.87 19.58
CA VAL A 134 -4.43 -3.19 18.97
C VAL A 134 -3.58 -3.09 17.70
N GLU A 135 -3.72 -2.04 16.90
CA GLU A 135 -2.85 -1.79 15.75
C GLU A 135 -1.38 -1.64 16.16
N LEU A 136 -1.11 -0.89 17.23
CA LEU A 136 0.24 -0.71 17.75
C LEU A 136 0.84 -2.04 18.25
N VAL A 137 0.11 -2.78 19.09
CA VAL A 137 0.64 -3.98 19.76
C VAL A 137 0.69 -5.19 18.82
N ALA A 138 -0.27 -5.33 17.90
CA ALA A 138 -0.35 -6.45 16.97
C ALA A 138 0.34 -6.16 15.62
N CYS A 139 0.78 -4.91 15.39
CA CYS A 139 1.30 -4.41 14.11
C CYS A 139 0.38 -4.76 12.92
N LEU A 140 -0.93 -4.75 13.17
CA LEU A 140 -1.94 -5.00 12.14
C LEU A 140 -2.30 -3.68 11.47
N ARG A 141 -2.49 -3.70 10.15
CA ARG A 141 -3.13 -2.58 9.46
C ARG A 141 -4.61 -2.52 9.83
N VAL A 142 -5.18 -1.32 9.89
CA VAL A 142 -6.61 -1.08 10.16
C VAL A 142 -7.54 -1.99 9.36
N THR A 143 -7.23 -2.22 8.08
CA THR A 143 -8.02 -3.08 7.19
C THR A 143 -8.04 -4.56 7.61
N ALA A 144 -6.93 -5.06 8.16
CA ALA A 144 -6.85 -6.42 8.68
C ALA A 144 -7.58 -6.52 10.03
N LEU A 145 -7.47 -5.50 10.87
CA LEU A 145 -8.17 -5.45 12.15
C LEU A 145 -9.69 -5.48 11.95
N ILE A 146 -10.23 -4.59 11.11
CA ILE A 146 -11.68 -4.47 10.88
C ILE A 146 -12.25 -5.74 10.22
N ASN A 147 -11.59 -6.27 9.19
CA ASN A 147 -12.19 -7.31 8.35
C ASN A 147 -11.87 -8.73 8.80
N CYS A 148 -10.77 -8.95 9.52
CA CYS A 148 -10.28 -10.29 9.82
C CYS A 148 -10.26 -10.63 11.32
N PHE A 149 -10.38 -9.66 12.21
CA PHE A 149 -10.37 -9.93 13.65
C PHE A 149 -11.71 -10.55 14.09
N PRO A 150 -11.75 -11.81 14.55
CA PRO A 150 -13.02 -12.50 14.80
C PRO A 150 -13.58 -12.14 16.18
N LEU A 151 -14.91 -11.96 16.25
CA LEU A 151 -15.65 -12.00 17.52
C LEU A 151 -15.87 -13.43 18.03
N GLY A 152 -15.70 -14.43 17.15
CA GLY A 152 -15.88 -15.85 17.42
C GLY A 152 -15.38 -16.71 16.26
N PRO A 153 -15.56 -18.03 16.33
CA PRO A 153 -15.18 -18.95 15.25
C PRO A 153 -15.71 -18.52 13.88
N ASN A 154 -14.82 -18.44 12.88
CA ASN A 154 -15.19 -18.12 11.51
C ASN A 154 -14.47 -19.00 10.49
N LYS A 155 -14.79 -18.87 9.20
CA LYS A 155 -14.18 -19.72 8.14
C LYS A 155 -12.65 -19.64 8.11
N LEU A 156 -12.07 -18.48 8.46
CA LEU A 156 -10.63 -18.25 8.45
C LEU A 156 -9.94 -18.73 9.74
N ASN A 157 -10.66 -18.66 10.86
CA ASN A 157 -10.23 -19.00 12.21
C ASN A 157 -11.32 -19.86 12.89
N PRO A 158 -11.44 -21.16 12.53
CA PRO A 158 -12.53 -22.01 13.00
C PRO A 158 -12.41 -22.37 14.49
N ASN A 159 -11.21 -22.30 15.06
CA ASN A 159 -10.95 -22.59 16.48
C ASN A 159 -10.71 -21.31 17.29
N TRP A 160 -11.20 -20.16 16.81
CA TRP A 160 -11.04 -18.90 17.52
C TRP A 160 -11.82 -18.93 18.84
N SER A 161 -11.13 -18.63 19.93
CA SER A 161 -11.71 -18.60 21.27
C SER A 161 -11.86 -17.15 21.74
N SER A 162 -12.98 -16.84 22.37
CA SER A 162 -13.16 -15.58 23.08
C SER A 162 -12.20 -15.49 24.29
N TYR A 163 -11.98 -14.29 24.82
CA TYR A 163 -11.16 -14.09 26.02
C TYR A 163 -11.58 -15.00 27.19
N ARG A 164 -12.90 -15.14 27.41
CA ARG A 164 -13.45 -15.99 28.49
C ARG A 164 -13.10 -17.46 28.30
N GLU A 165 -13.17 -17.94 27.06
CA GLU A 165 -12.84 -19.33 26.72
C GLU A 165 -11.34 -19.57 26.84
N MET A 166 -10.50 -18.65 26.35
CA MET A 166 -9.04 -18.74 26.55
C MET A 166 -8.66 -18.78 28.03
N LYS A 167 -9.30 -17.95 28.86
CA LYS A 167 -9.06 -17.91 30.30
C LYS A 167 -9.50 -19.20 31.00
N ARG A 168 -10.66 -19.75 30.62
CA ARG A 168 -11.15 -21.04 31.13
C ARG A 168 -10.20 -22.18 30.76
N ASP A 169 -9.75 -22.19 29.51
CA ASP A 169 -8.94 -23.27 28.94
C ASP A 169 -7.43 -23.06 29.18
N LYS A 170 -7.07 -22.02 29.94
CA LYS A 170 -5.70 -21.63 30.34
C LYS A 170 -4.77 -21.43 29.14
N LEU A 171 -5.30 -20.90 28.03
CA LEU A 171 -4.53 -20.54 26.85
C LEU A 171 -3.84 -19.19 27.06
N SER A 172 -2.52 -19.16 26.90
CA SER A 172 -1.73 -17.92 26.98
C SER A 172 -1.79 -17.09 25.70
N SER A 173 -2.05 -17.74 24.56
CA SER A 173 -2.17 -17.10 23.26
C SER A 173 -2.96 -17.97 22.28
N GLN A 174 -3.45 -17.36 21.19
CA GLN A 174 -4.10 -18.07 20.09
C GLN A 174 -3.65 -17.53 18.72
N LYS A 175 -3.74 -18.36 17.70
CA LYS A 175 -3.29 -18.00 16.35
C LYS A 175 -4.40 -17.30 15.58
N LEU A 176 -4.17 -16.04 15.20
CA LEU A 176 -5.01 -15.28 14.30
C LEU A 176 -4.50 -15.42 12.86
N ARG A 177 -5.34 -15.92 11.96
CA ARG A 177 -5.12 -15.84 10.51
C ARG A 177 -5.88 -14.64 9.95
N TYR A 178 -5.19 -13.85 9.14
CA TYR A 178 -5.75 -12.65 8.52
C TYR A 178 -5.29 -12.54 7.06
N ILE A 179 -6.05 -11.82 6.25
CA ILE A 179 -5.77 -11.63 4.82
C ILE A 179 -5.05 -10.29 4.66
N ILE A 180 -3.93 -10.29 3.92
CA ILE A 180 -3.24 -9.06 3.56
C ILE A 180 -4.01 -8.37 2.44
N ALA A 181 -4.33 -7.08 2.63
CA ALA A 181 -5.03 -6.27 1.63
C ALA A 181 -4.35 -6.29 0.24
N LYS A 182 -3.01 -6.28 0.20
CA LYS A 182 -2.23 -6.39 -1.05
C LYS A 182 -1.88 -7.85 -1.34
N GLY A 183 -2.43 -8.39 -2.42
CA GLY A 183 -2.09 -9.72 -2.96
C GLY A 183 -2.85 -10.90 -2.36
N GLY A 184 -3.83 -10.67 -1.48
CA GLY A 184 -4.77 -11.71 -1.00
C GLY A 184 -4.14 -12.86 -0.22
N LYS A 185 -2.85 -12.76 0.15
CA LYS A 185 -2.15 -13.81 0.88
C LYS A 185 -2.61 -13.84 2.33
N THR A 186 -2.76 -15.05 2.88
CA THR A 186 -3.05 -15.23 4.31
C THR A 186 -1.76 -15.20 5.11
N LYS A 187 -1.73 -14.39 6.16
CA LYS A 187 -0.69 -14.39 7.19
C LYS A 187 -1.25 -14.87 8.52
N SER A 188 -0.35 -15.18 9.46
CA SER A 188 -0.75 -15.54 10.80
C SER A 188 0.06 -14.81 11.85
N LEU A 189 -0.63 -14.34 12.89
CA LEU A 189 -0.09 -13.70 14.08
C LEU A 189 -0.46 -14.52 15.31
N LEU A 190 0.38 -14.50 16.34
CA LEU A 190 0.04 -15.03 17.65
C LEU A 190 -0.51 -13.91 18.51
N VAL A 191 -1.77 -14.02 18.92
CA VAL A 191 -2.46 -13.02 19.76
C VAL A 191 -2.40 -13.49 21.22
N PRO A 192 -1.69 -12.78 22.11
CA PRO A 192 -1.63 -13.11 23.53
C PRO A 192 -2.96 -12.80 24.24
N LEU A 193 -3.20 -13.49 25.35
CA LEU A 193 -4.38 -13.30 26.20
C LEU A 193 -4.55 -11.86 26.68
N THR A 194 -3.46 -11.13 26.89
CA THR A 194 -3.46 -9.72 27.34
C THR A 194 -4.09 -8.79 26.32
N ILE A 195 -3.91 -9.04 25.02
CA ILE A 195 -4.58 -8.26 23.96
C ILE A 195 -6.06 -8.61 23.91
N MET A 196 -6.40 -9.88 24.14
CA MET A 196 -7.80 -10.34 24.15
C MET A 196 -8.61 -9.76 25.31
N ASP A 197 -7.98 -9.32 26.41
CA ASP A 197 -8.65 -8.69 27.56
C ASP A 197 -9.24 -7.31 27.23
N VAL A 198 -8.80 -6.70 26.12
CA VAL A 198 -9.25 -5.38 25.66
C VAL A 198 -10.52 -5.50 24.79
N PHE A 199 -10.92 -6.72 24.40
CA PHE A 199 -12.10 -7.01 23.58
C PHE A 199 -13.22 -7.69 24.41
#